data_AF-A0AAD9Z760-F1
#
_entry.id   AF-A0AAD9Z760-F1
#
_cell.length_a   1.000
_cell.length_b   1.000
_cell.length_c   1.000
_cell.angle_alpha   90.00
_cell.angle_beta   90.00
_cell.angle_gamma   90.00
#
_symmetry.space_group_name_H-M   'P 1'
#
loop_
_entity.id
_entity.type
_entity.pdbx_description
1 polymer ?
#
loop_
_entity_poly.entity_id
_entity_poly.type
_entity_poly.pdbx_seq_one_letter_code
_entity_poly.pdbx_strand_id
1 'polypeptide(L)'
;MKYPENNGRIDGADPWSIRQTGVYQSFDTATKTSIWIQLNPRENTAAEIRIKGLLNTQDGFSDPRGQPPLLGLIVLSMYLNNWRTYMAYYEKEELRMSGIVISAVIDEKLQFSHSTLSQLRRLEARLLLLPPIFQSLIQAIHLLQTFNESLQDYGSICDEGQKATQEILQNYNNIAIAYSQNATFILNKVRGTAQLLSDTLNSKHQQTSQTISENTLALNDMAVKDSATIRVITVVTLLFLPAQFIATLFGMQFFSTDSLGTLTVSSSSLWIFFAIAIPFTLATFGYWKWMDRKQRLKAKLDELGQKR
;
A
#
# COMPACT_ATOMS: atom_id res chain seq x y z
N MET A 1 -14.92 12.94 27.31
CA MET A 1 -14.89 11.54 26.83
C MET A 1 -15.25 11.48 25.35
N LYS A 2 -14.56 10.64 24.57
CA LYS A 2 -14.92 10.32 23.19
C LYS A 2 -15.76 9.04 23.12
N TYR A 3 -16.73 8.99 22.20
CA TYR A 3 -17.61 7.82 22.04
C TYR A 3 -18.03 7.64 20.58
N PRO A 4 -18.28 6.39 20.13
CA PRO A 4 -18.78 6.13 18.81
C PRO A 4 -20.29 6.29 18.77
N GLU A 5 -20.77 6.75 17.64
CA GLU A 5 -22.20 6.84 17.37
C GLU A 5 -22.53 6.51 15.93
N ASN A 6 -23.62 5.75 15.77
CA ASN A 6 -24.13 5.38 14.47
C ASN A 6 -24.97 6.53 13.92
N ASN A 7 -24.61 7.02 12.74
CA ASN A 7 -25.28 8.12 12.06
C ASN A 7 -26.40 7.65 11.12
N GLY A 8 -26.64 6.33 10.99
CA GLY A 8 -27.69 5.78 10.14
C GLY A 8 -27.53 6.08 8.65
N ARG A 9 -26.31 6.41 8.20
CA ARG A 9 -26.04 6.70 6.78
C ARG A 9 -26.18 5.42 5.96
N ILE A 10 -26.95 5.49 4.88
CA ILE A 10 -27.28 4.34 4.02
C ILE A 10 -26.38 4.32 2.76
N ASP A 11 -25.75 5.45 2.41
CA ASP A 11 -25.10 5.68 1.10
C ASP A 11 -23.68 5.11 0.95
N GLY A 12 -23.36 3.97 1.58
CA GLY A 12 -22.04 3.34 1.52
C GLY A 12 -20.90 4.13 2.20
N ALA A 13 -21.21 5.30 2.77
CA ALA A 13 -20.32 6.04 3.67
C ALA A 13 -20.26 5.34 5.03
N ASP A 14 -19.15 5.53 5.75
CA ASP A 14 -18.98 4.92 7.06
C ASP A 14 -20.13 5.31 8.01
N PRO A 15 -20.83 4.32 8.60
CA PRO A 15 -22.01 4.58 9.40
C PRO A 15 -21.64 5.17 10.78
N TRP A 16 -20.38 5.10 11.20
CA TRP A 16 -19.94 5.53 12.51
C TRP A 16 -19.22 6.88 12.50
N SER A 17 -19.39 7.63 13.57
CA SER A 17 -18.57 8.81 13.88
C SER A 17 -18.15 8.83 15.33
N ILE A 18 -16.89 9.17 15.56
CA ILE A 18 -16.38 9.43 16.90
C ILE A 18 -16.77 10.86 17.28
N ARG A 19 -17.50 10.98 18.39
CA ARG A 19 -17.96 12.23 18.97
C ARG A 19 -17.29 12.46 20.30
N GLN A 20 -17.48 13.65 20.85
CA GLN A 20 -16.93 14.05 22.13
C GLN A 20 -17.99 14.77 22.97
N THR A 21 -18.03 14.41 24.24
CA THR A 21 -18.86 15.05 25.28
C THR A 21 -18.01 15.31 26.51
N GLY A 22 -18.32 16.38 27.23
CA GLY A 22 -17.73 16.70 28.53
C GLY A 22 -18.75 16.50 29.63
N VAL A 23 -18.32 15.95 30.76
CA VAL A 23 -19.12 15.94 31.99
C VAL A 23 -18.24 16.58 33.05
N TYR A 24 -18.71 17.68 33.60
CA TYR A 24 -18.15 18.30 34.78
C TYR A 24 -19.07 18.01 35.95
N GLN A 25 -18.46 17.62 37.07
CA GLN A 25 -19.13 17.41 38.32
C GLN A 25 -18.34 18.10 39.42
N SER A 26 -19.06 18.79 40.30
CA SER A 26 -18.56 19.24 41.59
C SER A 26 -19.54 18.81 42.68
N PHE A 27 -19.03 18.42 43.84
CA PHE A 27 -19.82 18.08 45.00
C PHE A 27 -19.31 18.89 46.19
N ASP A 28 -20.20 19.66 46.80
CA ASP A 28 -19.93 20.40 48.02
C ASP A 28 -20.31 19.52 49.22
N THR A 29 -19.31 19.10 49.98
CA THR A 29 -19.48 18.22 51.14
C THR A 29 -20.16 18.91 52.32
N ALA A 30 -20.08 20.24 52.44
CA ALA A 30 -20.69 21.00 53.53
C ALA A 30 -22.19 21.19 53.31
N THR A 31 -22.59 21.59 52.09
CA THR A 31 -24.00 21.77 51.73
C THR A 31 -24.67 20.50 51.21
N LYS A 32 -23.89 19.45 50.96
CA LYS A 32 -24.32 18.19 50.32
C LYS A 32 -25.01 18.42 48.96
N THR A 33 -24.55 19.43 48.23
CA THR A 33 -25.11 19.78 46.92
C THR A 33 -24.14 19.39 45.82
N SER A 34 -24.67 19.07 44.62
CA SER A 34 -23.84 18.74 43.47
C SER A 34 -24.17 19.61 42.27
N ILE A 35 -23.14 20.12 41.62
CA ILE A 35 -23.23 20.89 40.38
C ILE A 35 -22.77 20.02 39.22
N TRP A 36 -23.51 20.10 38.11
CA TRP A 36 -23.34 19.25 36.95
C TRP A 36 -23.41 20.06 35.68
N ILE A 37 -22.44 19.88 34.80
CA ILE A 37 -22.43 20.53 33.49
C ILE A 37 -22.08 19.48 32.44
N GLN A 38 -22.99 19.28 31.49
CA GLN A 38 -22.73 18.46 30.31
C GLN A 38 -22.40 19.35 29.12
N LEU A 39 -21.26 19.11 28.48
CA LEU A 39 -20.80 19.83 27.31
C LEU A 39 -21.05 19.00 26.06
N ASN A 40 -21.66 19.61 25.04
CA ASN A 40 -22.11 18.95 23.82
C ASN A 40 -23.05 17.74 24.07
N PRO A 41 -24.13 17.93 24.86
CA PRO A 41 -25.16 16.89 24.99
C PRO A 41 -25.79 16.63 23.62
N ARG A 42 -26.14 15.36 23.38
CA ARG A 42 -26.89 14.99 22.19
C ARG A 42 -28.35 14.76 22.56
N GLU A 43 -29.22 15.37 21.76
CA GLU A 43 -30.67 15.25 21.92
C GLU A 43 -31.19 13.85 21.57
N ASN A 44 -32.26 13.44 22.25
CA ASN A 44 -32.97 12.18 22.08
C ASN A 44 -32.11 10.93 22.32
N THR A 45 -31.10 11.04 23.19
CA THR A 45 -30.29 9.91 23.61
C THR A 45 -30.93 9.18 24.79
N ALA A 46 -30.70 7.87 24.92
CA ALA A 46 -31.17 7.10 26.07
C ALA A 46 -30.62 7.66 27.40
N ALA A 47 -29.38 8.16 27.41
CA ALA A 47 -28.81 8.86 28.56
C ALA A 47 -29.59 10.13 28.89
N GLU A 48 -29.88 10.99 27.91
CA GLU A 48 -30.67 12.20 28.15
C GLU A 48 -32.08 11.89 28.64
N ILE A 49 -32.77 10.90 28.06
CA ILE A 49 -34.10 10.45 28.51
C ILE A 49 -34.02 9.99 29.97
N ARG A 50 -32.99 9.19 30.32
CA ARG A 50 -32.79 8.71 31.69
C ARG A 50 -32.46 9.85 32.66
N ILE A 51 -31.63 10.81 32.25
CA ILE A 51 -31.27 11.99 33.05
C ILE A 51 -32.50 12.88 33.27
N LYS A 52 -33.27 13.19 32.23
CA LYS A 52 -34.53 13.95 32.33
C LYS A 52 -35.56 13.23 33.20
N GLY A 53 -35.66 11.90 33.07
CA GLY A 53 -36.53 11.08 33.94
C GLY A 53 -36.15 11.18 35.41
N LEU A 54 -34.85 11.18 35.73
CA LEU A 54 -34.35 11.34 37.09
C LEU A 54 -34.60 12.75 37.63
N LEU A 55 -34.43 13.79 36.80
CA LEU A 55 -34.72 15.18 37.17
C LEU A 55 -36.21 15.43 37.46
N ASN A 56 -37.11 14.67 36.84
CA ASN A 56 -38.55 14.80 37.01
C ASN A 56 -39.11 14.00 38.20
N THR A 57 -38.29 13.17 38.86
CA THR A 57 -38.71 12.39 40.04
C THR A 57 -38.48 13.23 41.31
N GLN A 58 -39.50 13.41 42.16
CA GLN A 58 -39.42 14.24 43.38
C GLN A 58 -38.30 13.81 44.35
N ASP A 59 -37.89 12.54 44.32
CA ASP A 59 -36.82 11.96 45.17
C ASP A 59 -35.51 11.68 44.42
N GLY A 60 -35.44 11.97 43.11
CA GLY A 60 -34.42 11.42 42.19
C GLY A 60 -32.97 11.79 42.53
N PHE A 61 -32.75 12.91 43.20
CA PHE A 61 -31.44 13.38 43.69
C PHE A 61 -31.43 13.66 45.20
N SER A 62 -32.55 13.41 45.89
CA SER A 62 -32.74 13.71 47.32
C SER A 62 -32.61 12.46 48.20
N ASP A 63 -32.61 11.26 47.61
CA ASP A 63 -32.28 10.02 48.32
C ASP A 63 -30.81 10.09 48.79
N PRO A 64 -30.51 9.85 50.08
CA PRO A 64 -29.15 9.65 50.58
C PRO A 64 -28.39 8.49 49.91
N ARG A 65 -29.10 7.61 49.18
CA ARG A 65 -28.55 6.58 48.28
C ARG A 65 -28.28 7.10 46.86
N GLY A 66 -28.68 8.34 46.56
CA GLY A 66 -28.37 9.09 45.35
C GLY A 66 -26.88 9.41 45.32
N GLN A 67 -26.11 8.45 44.82
CA GLN A 67 -24.66 8.51 44.74
C GLN A 67 -24.22 9.75 43.96
N PRO A 68 -23.30 10.58 44.49
CA PRO A 68 -22.78 11.73 43.78
C PRO A 68 -22.34 11.39 42.36
N PRO A 69 -21.63 10.31 41.98
CA PRO A 69 -21.23 10.09 40.57
C PRO A 69 -22.33 9.59 39.60
N LEU A 70 -23.62 9.58 39.98
CA LEU A 70 -24.71 8.94 39.22
C LEU A 70 -24.82 9.37 37.76
N LEU A 71 -24.68 10.66 37.45
CA LEU A 71 -24.74 11.14 36.05
C LEU A 71 -23.54 10.66 35.24
N GLY A 72 -22.34 10.64 35.82
CA GLY A 72 -21.14 10.06 35.19
C GLY A 72 -21.34 8.58 34.85
N LEU A 73 -21.96 7.81 35.75
CA LEU A 73 -22.30 6.41 35.51
C LEU A 73 -23.32 6.23 34.38
N ILE A 74 -24.37 7.06 34.33
CA ILE A 74 -25.39 7.00 33.28
C ILE A 74 -24.77 7.27 31.91
N VAL A 75 -23.96 8.32 31.84
CA VAL A 75 -23.26 8.72 30.61
C VAL A 75 -22.28 7.63 30.15
N LEU A 76 -21.49 7.07 31.08
CA LEU A 76 -20.58 5.95 30.79
C LEU A 76 -21.33 4.70 30.31
N SER A 77 -22.41 4.33 30.98
CA SER A 77 -23.20 3.13 30.66
C SER A 77 -23.71 3.14 29.22
N MET A 78 -24.15 4.31 28.74
CA MET A 78 -24.63 4.47 27.37
C MET A 78 -23.48 4.33 26.37
N TYR A 79 -22.38 5.04 26.58
CA TYR A 79 -21.30 5.09 25.60
C TYR A 79 -20.47 3.82 25.56
N LEU A 80 -20.32 3.11 26.68
CA LEU A 80 -19.69 1.79 26.72
C LEU A 80 -20.46 0.79 25.84
N ASN A 81 -21.79 0.83 25.83
CA ASN A 81 -22.58 -0.05 24.99
C ASN A 81 -22.38 0.22 23.48
N ASN A 82 -22.21 1.48 23.08
CA ASN A 82 -21.95 1.83 21.68
C ASN A 82 -20.60 1.29 21.17
N TRP A 83 -19.60 1.18 22.05
CA TRP A 83 -18.30 0.60 21.68
C TRP A 83 -18.43 -0.86 21.25
N ARG A 84 -19.34 -1.64 21.85
CA ARG A 84 -19.56 -3.03 21.46
C ARG A 84 -19.98 -3.16 19.99
N THR A 85 -20.98 -2.39 19.58
CA THR A 85 -21.54 -2.45 18.23
C THR A 85 -20.59 -1.84 17.19
N TYR A 86 -19.88 -0.78 17.55
CA TYR A 86 -18.80 -0.21 16.76
C TYR A 86 -17.69 -1.24 16.49
N MET A 87 -17.21 -1.92 17.53
CA MET A 87 -16.14 -2.92 17.42
C MET A 87 -16.57 -4.11 16.56
N ALA A 88 -17.78 -4.63 16.76
CA ALA A 88 -18.31 -5.73 15.96
C ALA A 88 -18.40 -5.39 14.46
N TYR A 89 -18.71 -4.14 14.12
CA TYR A 89 -18.71 -3.67 12.74
C TYR A 89 -17.32 -3.73 12.10
N TYR A 90 -16.30 -3.21 12.78
CA TYR A 90 -14.93 -3.20 12.25
C TYR A 90 -14.27 -4.58 12.27
N GLU A 91 -14.64 -5.45 13.20
CA GLU A 91 -14.23 -6.86 13.19
C GLU A 91 -14.78 -7.58 11.95
N LYS A 92 -16.05 -7.37 11.62
CA LYS A 92 -16.66 -7.93 10.40
C LYS A 92 -16.00 -7.40 9.14
N GLU A 93 -15.67 -6.11 9.10
CA GLU A 93 -15.00 -5.49 7.96
C GLU A 93 -13.55 -6.00 7.80
N GLU A 94 -12.82 -6.20 8.90
CA GLU A 94 -11.51 -6.84 8.89
C GLU A 94 -11.59 -8.27 8.34
N LEU A 95 -12.54 -9.08 8.82
CA LEU A 95 -12.75 -10.46 8.33
C LEU A 95 -13.05 -10.49 6.83
N ARG A 96 -13.92 -9.60 6.36
CA ARG A 96 -14.26 -9.47 4.93
C ARG A 96 -13.01 -9.17 4.11
N MET A 97 -12.22 -8.18 4.52
CA MET A 97 -11.02 -7.77 3.81
C MET A 97 -9.91 -8.82 3.86
N SER A 98 -9.72 -9.46 5.01
CA SER A 98 -8.75 -10.54 5.20
C SER A 98 -9.06 -11.73 4.28
N GLY A 99 -10.34 -12.12 4.16
CA GLY A 99 -10.76 -13.16 3.23
C GLY A 99 -10.47 -12.85 1.76
N ILE A 100 -10.67 -11.59 1.34
CA ILE A 100 -10.33 -11.13 -0.02
C ILE A 100 -8.82 -11.21 -0.27
N VAL A 101 -8.00 -10.79 0.70
CA VAL A 101 -6.54 -10.83 0.55
C VAL A 101 -6.04 -12.28 0.51
N ILE A 102 -6.48 -13.13 1.43
CA ILE A 102 -6.05 -14.54 1.49
C ILE A 102 -6.44 -15.29 0.21
N SER A 103 -7.67 -15.11 -0.28
CA SER A 103 -8.11 -15.73 -1.53
C SER A 103 -7.31 -15.26 -2.74
N ALA A 104 -6.98 -13.97 -2.82
CA ALA A 104 -6.15 -13.43 -3.89
C ALA A 104 -4.68 -13.87 -3.82
N VAL A 105 -4.17 -14.19 -2.63
CA VAL A 105 -2.84 -14.80 -2.46
C VAL A 105 -2.82 -16.24 -2.96
N ILE A 106 -3.89 -17.01 -2.70
CA ILE A 106 -3.99 -18.42 -3.12
C ILE A 106 -4.24 -18.54 -4.62
N ASP A 107 -5.19 -17.76 -5.14
CA ASP A 107 -5.56 -17.77 -6.55
C ASP A 107 -4.67 -16.75 -7.29
N GLU A 108 -3.53 -17.21 -7.81
CA GLU A 108 -2.51 -16.43 -8.52
C GLU A 108 -3.06 -15.50 -9.63
N LYS A 109 -4.32 -15.69 -10.04
CA LYS A 109 -5.02 -14.96 -11.10
C LYS A 109 -5.68 -13.65 -10.67
N LEU A 110 -5.89 -13.40 -9.39
CA LEU A 110 -6.51 -12.14 -8.95
C LEU A 110 -5.52 -10.99 -9.09
N GLN A 111 -5.81 -10.06 -9.99
CA GLN A 111 -5.11 -8.78 -10.07
C GLN A 111 -5.36 -8.02 -8.76
N PHE A 112 -4.36 -7.99 -7.89
CA PHE A 112 -4.40 -7.24 -6.65
C PHE A 112 -4.64 -5.77 -6.96
N SER A 113 -5.80 -5.25 -6.56
CA SER A 113 -6.11 -3.84 -6.77
C SER A 113 -5.47 -2.98 -5.68
N HIS A 114 -4.77 -1.91 -6.08
CA HIS A 114 -4.35 -0.84 -5.16
C HIS A 114 -5.52 -0.31 -4.31
N SER A 115 -6.77 -0.47 -4.79
CA SER A 115 -7.97 -0.14 -4.02
C SER A 115 -8.10 -0.96 -2.73
N THR A 116 -7.79 -2.25 -2.74
CA THR A 116 -7.86 -3.14 -1.55
C THR A 116 -6.87 -2.67 -0.49
N LEU A 117 -5.63 -2.37 -0.88
CA LEU A 117 -4.62 -1.82 0.03
C LEU A 117 -5.07 -0.46 0.57
N SER A 118 -5.66 0.41 -0.26
CA SER A 118 -6.16 1.71 0.18
C SER A 118 -7.33 1.60 1.18
N GLN A 119 -8.21 0.61 1.02
CA GLN A 119 -9.31 0.35 1.95
C GLN A 119 -8.77 -0.16 3.28
N LEU A 120 -7.79 -1.05 3.23
CA LEU A 120 -7.16 -1.61 4.41
C LEU A 120 -6.36 -0.56 5.21
N ARG A 121 -5.64 0.33 4.52
CA ARG A 121 -4.96 1.48 5.15
C ARG A 121 -5.94 2.48 5.76
N ARG A 122 -7.10 2.69 5.13
CA ARG A 122 -8.18 3.52 5.71
C ARG A 122 -8.74 2.91 7.00
N LEU A 123 -8.94 1.58 7.00
CA LEU A 123 -9.35 0.83 8.18
C LEU A 123 -8.29 0.93 9.29
N GLU A 124 -7.01 0.72 8.94
CA GLU A 124 -5.88 0.86 9.86
C GLU A 124 -5.85 2.25 10.51
N ALA A 125 -5.94 3.32 9.72
CA ALA A 125 -5.91 4.70 10.21
C ALA A 125 -7.04 5.00 11.20
N ARG A 126 -8.22 4.41 11.00
CA ARG A 126 -9.36 4.54 11.92
C ARG A 126 -9.13 3.79 13.22
N LEU A 127 -8.64 2.56 13.15
CA LEU A 127 -8.36 1.73 14.33
C LEU A 127 -7.19 2.28 15.15
N LEU A 128 -6.23 2.97 14.52
CA LEU A 128 -5.10 3.64 15.18
C LEU A 128 -5.56 4.69 16.21
N LEU A 129 -6.74 5.28 16.01
CA LEU A 129 -7.29 6.28 16.93
C LEU A 129 -7.84 5.66 18.22
N LEU A 130 -8.12 4.36 18.24
CA LEU A 130 -8.82 3.71 19.34
C LEU A 130 -7.98 3.54 20.61
N PRO A 131 -6.70 3.09 20.56
CA PRO A 131 -5.89 2.93 21.77
C PRO A 131 -5.82 4.19 22.66
N PRO A 132 -5.51 5.40 22.14
CA PRO A 132 -5.49 6.59 22.99
C PRO A 132 -6.89 6.99 23.50
N ILE A 133 -7.97 6.69 22.75
CA ILE A 133 -9.33 6.93 23.21
C ILE A 133 -9.68 6.04 24.40
N PHE A 134 -9.38 4.74 24.32
CA PHE A 134 -9.62 3.80 25.41
C PHE A 134 -8.74 4.09 26.62
N GLN A 135 -7.48 4.50 26.43
CA GLN A 135 -6.62 4.94 27.52
C GLN A 135 -7.22 6.15 28.27
N SER A 136 -7.71 7.15 27.54
CA SER A 136 -8.39 8.30 28.14
C SER A 136 -9.69 7.92 28.86
N LEU A 137 -10.44 6.94 28.33
CA LEU A 137 -11.65 6.41 28.96
C LEU A 137 -11.33 5.68 30.28
N ILE A 138 -10.34 4.80 30.28
CA ILE A 138 -9.87 4.08 31.47
C ILE A 138 -9.43 5.08 32.54
N GLN A 139 -8.66 6.11 32.16
CA GLN A 139 -8.28 7.19 33.07
C GLN A 139 -9.49 7.94 33.65
N ALA A 140 -10.50 8.24 32.84
CA ALA A 140 -11.71 8.90 33.32
C ALA A 140 -12.51 8.03 34.31
N ILE A 141 -12.59 6.71 34.07
CA ILE A 141 -13.22 5.77 35.00
C ILE A 141 -12.43 5.71 36.31
N HIS A 142 -11.10 5.68 36.24
CA HIS A 142 -10.25 5.68 37.43
C HIS A 142 -10.42 6.96 38.26
N LEU A 143 -10.52 8.14 37.62
CA LEU A 143 -10.82 9.39 38.33
C LEU A 143 -12.18 9.35 39.05
N LEU A 144 -13.19 8.70 38.46
CA LEU A 144 -14.48 8.49 39.13
C LEU A 144 -14.40 7.51 40.29
N GLN A 145 -13.53 6.49 40.22
CA GLN A 145 -13.27 5.58 41.34
C GLN A 145 -12.63 6.33 42.51
N THR A 146 -11.57 7.11 42.25
CA THR A 146 -10.93 7.95 43.28
C THR A 146 -11.88 8.99 43.85
N PHE A 147 -12.75 9.58 43.01
CA PHE A 147 -13.79 10.50 43.47
C PHE A 147 -14.80 9.80 44.39
N ASN A 148 -15.24 8.59 44.04
CA ASN A 148 -16.15 7.78 44.87
C ASN A 148 -15.52 7.42 46.22
N GLU A 149 -14.24 7.05 46.23
CA GLU A 149 -13.48 6.78 47.46
C GLU A 149 -13.36 8.03 48.34
N SER A 150 -13.01 9.18 47.74
CA SER A 150 -12.87 10.45 48.47
C SER A 150 -14.18 10.86 49.15
N LEU A 151 -15.34 10.60 48.53
CA LEU A 151 -16.64 10.93 49.11
C LEU A 151 -16.99 10.09 50.34
N GLN A 152 -16.42 8.88 50.46
CA GLN A 152 -16.54 8.07 51.67
C GLN A 152 -15.76 8.69 52.83
N ASP A 153 -14.54 9.14 52.57
CA ASP A 153 -13.66 9.73 53.60
C ASP A 153 -14.29 10.96 54.25
N TYR A 154 -15.10 11.73 53.51
CA TYR A 154 -15.85 12.89 54.02
C TYR A 154 -17.23 12.54 54.59
N GLY A 155 -17.57 11.25 54.76
CA GLY A 155 -18.85 10.80 55.35
C GLY A 155 -20.09 11.23 54.56
N SER A 156 -19.93 11.46 53.25
CA SER A 156 -20.97 12.06 52.41
C SER A 156 -21.92 11.04 51.77
N ILE A 157 -21.61 9.74 51.85
CA ILE A 157 -22.39 8.63 51.26
C ILE A 157 -22.48 7.47 52.27
N CYS A 158 -23.55 6.67 52.21
CA CYS A 158 -23.63 5.41 52.92
C CYS A 158 -22.68 4.33 52.35
N ASP A 159 -22.16 3.45 53.21
CA ASP A 159 -21.22 2.38 52.81
C ASP A 159 -21.78 1.44 51.74
N GLU A 160 -23.09 1.14 51.79
CA GLU A 160 -23.75 0.27 50.81
C GLU A 160 -23.80 0.93 49.42
N GLY A 161 -24.12 2.22 49.37
CA GLY A 161 -24.15 3.00 48.12
C GLY A 161 -22.76 3.11 47.51
N GLN A 162 -21.75 3.40 48.32
CA GLN A 162 -20.36 3.53 47.86
C GLN A 162 -19.81 2.22 47.27
N LYS A 163 -20.05 1.08 47.94
CA LYS A 163 -19.66 -0.25 47.45
C LYS A 163 -20.34 -0.58 46.12
N ALA A 164 -21.65 -0.33 46.01
CA ALA A 164 -22.38 -0.55 44.76
C ALA A 164 -21.82 0.30 43.60
N THR A 165 -21.49 1.58 43.84
CA THR A 165 -20.83 2.44 42.84
C THR A 165 -19.47 1.87 42.43
N GLN A 166 -18.67 1.45 43.41
CA GLN A 166 -17.32 0.95 43.17
C GLN A 166 -17.34 -0.31 42.31
N GLU A 167 -18.25 -1.24 42.58
CA GLU A 167 -18.45 -2.45 41.78
C GLU A 167 -18.85 -2.12 40.34
N ILE A 168 -19.76 -1.17 40.13
CA ILE A 168 -20.18 -0.73 38.79
C ILE A 168 -18.99 -0.11 38.03
N LEU A 169 -18.23 0.78 38.68
CA LEU A 169 -17.06 1.42 38.07
C LEU A 169 -15.97 0.40 37.75
N GLN A 170 -15.74 -0.58 38.62
CA GLN A 170 -14.80 -1.67 38.39
C GLN A 170 -15.23 -2.54 37.20
N ASN A 171 -16.52 -2.85 37.07
CA ASN A 171 -17.06 -3.54 35.92
C ASN A 171 -16.85 -2.74 34.61
N TYR A 172 -17.13 -1.43 34.64
CA TYR A 172 -16.89 -0.55 33.49
C TYR A 172 -15.41 -0.46 33.12
N ASN A 173 -14.52 -0.42 34.11
CA ASN A 173 -13.08 -0.47 33.87
C ASN A 173 -12.66 -1.77 33.18
N ASN A 174 -13.15 -2.91 33.67
CA ASN A 174 -12.86 -4.22 33.07
C ASN A 174 -13.35 -4.30 31.62
N ILE A 175 -14.56 -3.79 31.34
CA ILE A 175 -15.12 -3.71 29.98
C ILE A 175 -14.26 -2.80 29.08
N ALA A 176 -13.85 -1.64 29.57
CA ALA A 176 -13.02 -0.70 28.82
C ALA A 176 -11.63 -1.30 28.49
N ILE A 177 -11.02 -2.01 29.43
CA ILE A 177 -9.77 -2.75 29.21
C ILE A 177 -9.96 -3.83 28.14
N ALA A 178 -11.04 -4.62 28.22
CA ALA A 178 -11.35 -5.64 27.21
C ALA A 178 -11.53 -5.02 25.80
N TYR A 179 -12.21 -3.88 25.70
CA TYR A 179 -12.33 -3.16 24.43
C TYR A 179 -10.99 -2.62 23.92
N SER A 180 -10.15 -2.10 24.80
CA SER A 180 -8.80 -1.64 24.44
C SER A 180 -7.93 -2.77 23.87
N GLN A 181 -7.99 -3.95 24.52
CA GLN A 181 -7.29 -5.14 24.07
C GLN A 181 -7.82 -5.62 22.71
N ASN A 182 -9.15 -5.69 22.55
CA ASN A 182 -9.77 -6.07 21.28
C ASN A 182 -9.42 -5.08 20.15
N ALA A 183 -9.44 -3.78 20.42
CA ALA A 183 -9.04 -2.75 19.44
C ALA A 183 -7.58 -2.93 18.99
N THR A 184 -6.69 -3.23 19.93
CA THR A 184 -5.28 -3.52 19.62
C THR A 184 -5.15 -4.79 18.79
N PHE A 185 -5.92 -5.83 19.11
CA PHE A 185 -5.94 -7.08 18.36
C PHE A 185 -6.39 -6.88 16.91
N ILE A 186 -7.54 -6.23 16.68
CA ILE A 186 -8.04 -5.96 15.33
C ILE A 186 -7.04 -5.08 14.56
N LEU A 187 -6.46 -4.05 15.19
CA LEU A 187 -5.43 -3.21 14.57
C LEU A 187 -4.21 -4.03 14.10
N ASN A 188 -3.73 -4.95 14.94
CA ASN A 188 -2.60 -5.81 14.59
C ASN A 188 -2.95 -6.79 13.46
N LYS A 189 -4.16 -7.35 13.45
CA LYS A 189 -4.64 -8.18 12.34
C LYS A 189 -4.67 -7.39 11.02
N VAL A 190 -5.28 -6.20 11.02
CA VAL A 190 -5.33 -5.32 9.85
C VAL A 190 -3.92 -4.99 9.36
N ARG A 191 -2.99 -4.65 10.25
CA ARG A 191 -1.58 -4.43 9.89
C ARG A 191 -0.93 -5.65 9.26
N GLY A 192 -1.14 -6.83 9.84
CA GLY A 192 -0.64 -8.09 9.30
C GLY A 192 -1.17 -8.35 7.89
N THR A 193 -2.48 -8.19 7.67
CA THR A 193 -3.09 -8.33 6.34
C THR A 193 -2.56 -7.30 5.35
N ALA A 194 -2.28 -6.06 5.80
CA ALA A 194 -1.69 -5.01 4.95
C ALA A 194 -0.29 -5.39 4.48
N GLN A 195 0.50 -5.91 5.43
CA GLN A 195 1.87 -6.32 5.19
C GLN A 195 1.91 -7.50 4.23
N LEU A 196 1.12 -8.55 4.49
CA LEU A 196 1.00 -9.71 3.61
C LEU A 196 0.61 -9.32 2.18
N LEU A 197 -0.35 -8.40 2.02
CA LEU A 197 -0.76 -7.90 0.70
C LEU A 197 0.38 -7.13 0.02
N SER A 198 1.10 -6.29 0.77
CA SER A 198 2.22 -5.50 0.26
C SER A 198 3.39 -6.39 -0.17
N ASP A 199 3.73 -7.40 0.64
CA ASP A 199 4.79 -8.35 0.34
C ASP A 199 4.45 -9.22 -0.87
N THR A 200 3.18 -9.63 -1.00
CA THR A 200 2.71 -10.38 -2.17
C THR A 200 2.77 -9.53 -3.44
N LEU A 201 2.34 -8.26 -3.37
CA LEU A 201 2.44 -7.31 -4.48
C LEU A 201 3.89 -7.12 -4.94
N ASN A 202 4.81 -6.93 -4.00
CA ASN A 202 6.23 -6.78 -4.29
C ASN A 202 6.81 -8.06 -4.89
N SER A 203 6.46 -9.23 -4.35
CA SER A 203 6.88 -10.53 -4.88
C SER A 203 6.43 -10.74 -6.33
N LYS A 204 5.15 -10.46 -6.64
CA LYS A 204 4.66 -10.53 -8.03
C LYS A 204 5.34 -9.53 -8.96
N HIS A 205 5.61 -8.31 -8.49
CA HIS A 205 6.32 -7.31 -9.28
C HIS A 205 7.76 -7.75 -9.57
N GLN A 206 8.44 -8.34 -8.59
CA GLN A 206 9.78 -8.90 -8.74
C GLN A 206 9.80 -10.07 -9.71
N GLN A 207 8.85 -11.01 -9.60
CA GLN A 207 8.72 -12.15 -10.53
C GLN A 207 8.46 -11.66 -11.96
N THR A 208 7.55 -10.71 -12.14
CA THR A 208 7.25 -10.13 -13.46
C THR A 208 8.50 -9.46 -14.04
N SER A 209 9.25 -8.71 -13.23
CA SER A 209 10.50 -8.06 -13.64
C SER A 209 11.58 -9.07 -14.04
N GLN A 210 11.69 -10.18 -13.32
CA GLN A 210 12.60 -11.27 -13.67
C GLN A 210 12.23 -11.90 -15.01
N THR A 211 10.95 -12.24 -15.23
CA THR A 211 10.49 -12.78 -16.51
C THR A 211 10.69 -11.80 -17.66
N ILE A 212 10.46 -10.50 -17.45
CA ILE A 212 10.77 -9.46 -18.44
C ILE A 212 12.27 -9.44 -18.74
N SER A 213 13.12 -9.51 -17.70
CA SER A 213 14.58 -9.53 -17.87
C SER A 213 15.05 -10.76 -18.65
N GLU A 214 14.55 -11.96 -18.32
CA GLU A 214 14.86 -13.21 -19.03
C GLU A 214 14.43 -13.14 -20.50
N ASN A 215 13.21 -12.67 -20.75
CA ASN A 215 12.72 -12.47 -22.12
C ASN A 215 13.56 -11.42 -22.87
N THR A 216 13.97 -10.35 -22.21
CA THR A 216 14.84 -9.32 -22.81
C THR A 216 16.23 -9.88 -23.12
N LEU A 217 16.79 -10.73 -22.25
CA LEU A 217 18.04 -11.43 -22.50
C LEU A 217 17.93 -12.37 -23.70
N ALA A 218 16.84 -13.14 -23.79
CA ALA A 218 16.57 -14.02 -24.93
C ALA A 218 16.42 -13.23 -26.24
N LEU A 219 15.68 -12.12 -26.22
CA LEU A 219 15.53 -11.23 -27.37
C LEU A 219 16.87 -10.60 -27.78
N ASN A 220 17.70 -10.19 -26.81
CA ASN A 220 19.03 -9.67 -27.10
C ASN A 220 19.95 -10.73 -27.71
N ASP A 221 19.91 -11.98 -27.24
CA ASP A 221 20.69 -13.08 -27.84
C ASP A 221 20.25 -13.35 -29.29
N MET A 222 18.95 -13.35 -29.56
CA MET A 222 18.41 -13.45 -30.92
C MET A 222 18.86 -12.25 -31.78
N ALA A 223 18.80 -11.02 -31.26
CA ALA A 223 19.25 -9.82 -31.96
C ALA A 223 20.77 -9.82 -32.25
N VAL A 224 21.59 -10.39 -31.35
CA VAL A 224 23.03 -10.57 -31.56
C VAL A 224 23.29 -11.57 -32.69
N LYS A 225 22.55 -12.69 -32.72
CA LYS A 225 22.61 -13.67 -33.82
C LYS A 225 22.19 -13.06 -35.16
N ASP A 226 21.10 -12.31 -35.18
CA ASP A 226 20.64 -11.58 -36.37
C ASP A 226 21.68 -10.54 -36.84
N SER A 227 22.32 -9.85 -35.90
CA SER A 227 23.42 -8.91 -36.20
C SER A 227 24.61 -9.60 -36.87
N ALA A 228 24.91 -10.86 -36.52
CA ALA A 228 25.97 -11.62 -37.17
C ALA A 228 25.61 -11.92 -38.64
N THR A 229 24.37 -12.31 -38.92
CA THR A 229 23.86 -12.53 -40.29
C THR A 229 23.95 -11.25 -41.12
N ILE A 230 23.54 -10.10 -40.57
CA ILE A 230 23.64 -8.80 -41.25
C ILE A 230 25.09 -8.46 -41.60
N ARG A 231 26.04 -8.71 -40.70
CA ARG A 231 27.47 -8.51 -40.98
C ARG A 231 27.95 -9.37 -42.15
N VAL A 232 27.53 -10.64 -42.21
CA VAL A 232 27.90 -11.53 -43.33
C VAL A 232 27.37 -10.99 -44.65
N ILE A 233 26.09 -10.63 -44.73
CA ILE A 233 25.49 -10.05 -45.95
C ILE A 233 26.23 -8.78 -46.35
N THR A 234 26.52 -7.89 -45.39
CA THR A 234 27.25 -6.64 -45.65
C THR A 234 28.65 -6.92 -46.21
N VAL A 235 29.39 -7.88 -45.64
CA VAL A 235 30.71 -8.27 -46.15
C VAL A 235 30.63 -8.80 -47.58
N VAL A 236 29.64 -9.66 -47.87
CA VAL A 236 29.44 -10.19 -49.22
C VAL A 236 29.13 -9.05 -50.20
N THR A 237 28.19 -8.16 -49.88
CA THR A 237 27.86 -7.02 -50.75
C THR A 237 29.06 -6.09 -50.98
N LEU A 238 29.84 -5.80 -49.94
CA LEU A 238 31.01 -4.91 -50.03
C LEU A 238 32.16 -5.53 -50.85
N LEU A 239 32.23 -6.86 -50.94
CA LEU A 239 33.14 -7.58 -51.84
C LEU A 239 32.67 -7.54 -53.30
N PHE A 240 31.37 -7.73 -53.53
CA PHE A 240 30.81 -7.80 -54.88
C PHE A 240 30.70 -6.42 -55.55
N LEU A 241 30.46 -5.36 -54.78
CA LEU A 241 30.21 -4.01 -55.32
C LEU A 241 31.38 -3.49 -56.19
N PRO A 242 32.67 -3.58 -55.77
CA PRO A 242 33.79 -3.16 -56.60
C PRO A 242 33.98 -4.06 -57.83
N ALA A 243 33.81 -5.38 -57.66
CA ALA A 243 33.95 -6.33 -58.76
C ALA A 243 32.89 -6.09 -59.84
N GLN A 244 31.66 -5.77 -59.44
CA GLN A 244 30.55 -5.46 -60.34
C GLN A 244 30.72 -4.10 -61.03
N PHE A 245 31.26 -3.09 -60.34
CA PHE A 245 31.64 -1.81 -60.95
C PHE A 245 32.72 -1.98 -62.03
N ILE A 246 33.74 -2.79 -61.74
CA ILE A 246 34.79 -3.13 -62.72
C ILE A 246 34.16 -3.91 -63.90
N ALA A 247 33.35 -4.93 -63.63
CA ALA A 247 32.70 -5.73 -64.67
C ALA A 247 31.80 -4.88 -65.59
N THR A 248 31.10 -3.87 -65.05
CA THR A 248 30.26 -2.96 -65.85
C THR A 248 31.07 -1.95 -66.65
N LEU A 249 32.11 -1.34 -66.06
CA LEU A 249 33.03 -0.45 -66.79
C LEU A 249 33.71 -1.16 -67.96
N PHE A 250 34.25 -2.35 -67.71
CA PHE A 250 34.98 -3.09 -68.73
C PHE A 250 34.05 -3.87 -69.67
N GLY A 251 32.87 -4.31 -69.22
CA GLY A 251 31.90 -5.02 -70.05
C GLY A 251 31.41 -4.22 -71.25
N MET A 252 31.38 -2.89 -71.16
CA MET A 252 31.04 -2.02 -72.29
C MET A 252 32.21 -1.80 -73.27
N GLN A 253 33.45 -2.05 -72.85
CA GLN A 253 34.66 -1.69 -73.60
C GLN A 253 35.33 -2.87 -74.30
N PHE A 254 34.96 -4.10 -73.95
CA PHE A 254 35.47 -5.33 -74.58
C PHE A 254 34.75 -5.74 -75.87
N PHE A 255 33.55 -5.22 -76.12
CA PHE A 255 32.77 -5.48 -77.33
C PHE A 255 32.77 -4.26 -78.24
N SER A 256 33.69 -4.20 -79.19
CA SER A 256 33.67 -3.22 -80.28
C SER A 256 33.01 -3.86 -81.50
N THR A 257 31.92 -3.27 -82.00
CA THR A 257 31.31 -3.71 -83.25
C THR A 257 32.08 -3.09 -84.41
N ASP A 258 32.72 -3.93 -85.22
CA ASP A 258 33.36 -3.47 -86.44
C ASP A 258 32.30 -3.22 -87.54
N SER A 259 32.62 -2.38 -88.53
CA SER A 259 31.70 -1.83 -89.54
C SER A 259 30.92 -2.86 -90.40
N LEU A 260 31.14 -4.17 -90.22
CA LEU A 260 30.44 -5.27 -90.89
C LEU A 260 29.55 -6.15 -89.99
N GLY A 261 29.29 -5.75 -88.74
CA GLY A 261 28.29 -6.41 -87.89
C GLY A 261 28.71 -7.73 -87.23
N THR A 262 30.00 -8.09 -87.28
CA THR A 262 30.58 -9.22 -86.53
C THR A 262 31.17 -8.74 -85.20
N LEU A 263 30.70 -9.32 -84.09
CA LEU A 263 31.21 -9.07 -82.73
C LEU A 263 32.63 -9.63 -82.61
N THR A 264 33.65 -8.78 -82.68
CA THR A 264 35.04 -9.17 -82.45
C THR A 264 35.41 -8.92 -80.98
N VAL A 265 35.82 -10.00 -80.31
CA VAL A 265 36.31 -9.95 -78.92
C VAL A 265 37.77 -9.52 -78.95
N SER A 266 38.10 -8.38 -78.32
CA SER A 266 39.49 -7.94 -78.15
C SER A 266 40.24 -8.83 -77.16
N SER A 267 40.80 -9.94 -77.65
CA SER A 267 41.41 -11.03 -76.86
C SER A 267 42.66 -10.64 -76.07
N SER A 268 43.28 -9.47 -76.30
CA SER A 268 44.56 -9.10 -75.67
C SER A 268 44.42 -8.28 -74.37
N SER A 269 43.28 -7.63 -74.10
CA SER A 269 43.14 -6.70 -72.96
C SER A 269 42.52 -7.32 -71.70
N LEU A 270 42.04 -8.58 -71.76
CA LEU A 270 41.40 -9.28 -70.63
C LEU A 270 42.32 -9.41 -69.40
N TRP A 271 43.63 -9.34 -69.59
CA TRP A 271 44.59 -9.41 -68.48
C TRP A 271 44.54 -8.17 -67.56
N ILE A 272 44.16 -7.00 -68.09
CA ILE A 272 44.03 -5.75 -67.31
C ILE A 272 42.86 -5.83 -66.32
N PHE A 273 41.80 -6.57 -66.67
CA PHE A 273 40.71 -6.88 -65.74
C PHE A 273 41.24 -7.61 -64.50
N PHE A 274 42.01 -8.69 -64.69
CA PHE A 274 42.61 -9.43 -63.56
C PHE A 274 43.64 -8.58 -62.80
N ALA A 275 44.43 -7.78 -63.51
CA ALA A 275 45.46 -6.93 -62.91
C ALA A 275 44.88 -5.85 -61.98
N ILE A 276 43.66 -5.37 -62.22
CA ILE A 276 42.99 -4.36 -61.37
C ILE A 276 42.07 -5.02 -60.34
N ALA A 277 41.32 -6.06 -60.72
CA ALA A 277 40.35 -6.69 -59.83
C ALA A 277 41.01 -7.37 -58.61
N ILE A 278 42.13 -8.07 -58.81
CA ILE A 278 42.83 -8.80 -57.74
C ILE A 278 43.35 -7.85 -56.63
N PRO A 279 44.13 -6.79 -56.92
CA PRO A 279 44.61 -5.88 -55.89
C PRO A 279 43.47 -5.11 -55.21
N PHE A 280 42.39 -4.76 -55.92
CA PHE A 280 41.24 -4.09 -55.32
C PHE A 280 40.49 -5.01 -54.33
N THR A 281 40.38 -6.30 -54.67
CA THR A 281 39.79 -7.33 -53.79
C THR A 281 40.66 -7.56 -52.55
N LEU A 282 41.98 -7.64 -52.73
CA LEU A 282 42.95 -7.75 -51.63
C LEU A 282 42.96 -6.50 -50.73
N ALA A 283 42.85 -5.30 -51.30
CA ALA A 283 42.77 -4.06 -50.54
C ALA A 283 41.49 -4.00 -49.70
N THR A 284 40.35 -4.43 -50.26
CA THR A 284 39.06 -4.48 -49.56
C THR A 284 39.10 -5.47 -48.40
N PHE A 285 39.61 -6.70 -48.63
CA PHE A 285 39.81 -7.69 -47.57
C PHE A 285 40.82 -7.24 -46.51
N GLY A 286 41.92 -6.61 -46.95
CA GLY A 286 42.97 -6.09 -46.08
C GLY A 286 42.47 -4.97 -45.17
N TYR A 287 41.73 -4.01 -45.74
CA TYR A 287 41.10 -2.92 -44.99
C TYR A 287 40.09 -3.45 -43.97
N TRP A 288 39.23 -4.40 -44.36
CA TRP A 288 38.27 -5.02 -43.46
C TRP A 288 38.96 -5.76 -42.30
N LYS A 289 39.97 -6.59 -42.59
CA LYS A 289 40.71 -7.34 -41.56
C LYS A 289 41.47 -6.43 -40.60
N TRP A 290 41.98 -5.29 -41.11
CA TRP A 290 42.61 -4.27 -40.28
C TRP A 290 41.60 -3.60 -39.35
N MET A 291 40.42 -3.26 -39.87
CA MET A 291 39.36 -2.59 -39.11
C MET A 291 38.75 -3.52 -38.03
N ASP A 292 38.48 -4.79 -38.35
CA ASP A 292 37.98 -5.80 -37.40
C ASP A 292 39.01 -6.05 -36.28
N ARG A 293 40.30 -6.16 -36.61
CA ARG A 293 41.37 -6.25 -35.59
C ARG A 293 41.39 -5.04 -34.66
N LYS A 294 41.23 -3.84 -35.19
CA LYS A 294 41.26 -2.59 -34.42
C LYS A 294 40.06 -2.47 -33.48
N GLN A 295 38.88 -2.91 -33.91
CA GLN A 295 37.67 -2.93 -33.07
C GLN A 295 37.79 -3.96 -31.93
N ARG A 296 38.30 -5.17 -32.21
CA ARG A 296 38.53 -6.20 -31.17
C ARG A 296 39.58 -5.79 -30.14
N LEU A 297 40.61 -5.05 -30.56
CA LEU A 297 41.65 -4.56 -29.65
C LEU A 297 41.09 -3.52 -28.66
N LYS A 298 40.23 -2.62 -29.16
CA LYS A 298 39.54 -1.62 -28.31
C LYS A 298 38.61 -2.29 -27.30
N ALA A 299 37.80 -3.25 -27.73
CA ALA A 299 36.90 -3.98 -26.83
C ALA A 299 37.64 -4.70 -25.69
N LYS A 300 38.79 -5.31 -25.97
CA LYS A 300 39.63 -5.95 -24.92
C LYS A 300 40.29 -4.96 -23.96
N LEU A 301 40.66 -3.77 -24.44
CA LEU A 301 41.22 -2.71 -23.60
C LEU A 301 40.16 -2.14 -22.66
N ASP A 302 38.93 -1.98 -23.12
CA ASP A 302 37.81 -1.51 -22.32
C ASP A 302 37.42 -2.54 -21.22
N GLU A 303 37.40 -3.84 -21.53
CA GLU A 303 37.19 -4.91 -20.52
C GLU A 303 38.27 -4.95 -19.44
N LEU A 304 39.54 -4.68 -19.79
CA LEU A 304 40.65 -4.63 -18.84
C LEU A 304 40.62 -3.35 -17.98
N GLY A 305 40.03 -2.27 -18.49
CA GLY A 305 39.84 -1.01 -17.76
C GLY A 305 38.70 -1.08 -16.73
N GLN A 306 37.64 -1.85 -16.98
CA GLN A 306 36.52 -2.01 -16.05
C GLN A 306 36.80 -2.96 -14.86
N LYS A 307 37.89 -3.74 -14.91
CA LYS A 307 38.30 -4.68 -13.86
C LYS A 307 39.35 -4.13 -12.87
N ARG A 308 39.80 -2.88 -13.04
CA ARG A 308 40.70 -2.16 -12.12
C ARG A 308 39.94 -1.09 -11.36
#